data_AF-A0A061JAL3-F1
#
_entry.id   AF-A0A061JAL3-F1
#
_cell.length_a   1.000
_cell.length_b   1.000
_cell.length_c   1.000
_cell.angle_alpha   90.00
_cell.angle_beta   90.00
_cell.angle_gamma   90.00
#
_symmetry.space_group_name_H-M   'P 1'
#
loop_
_entity.id
_entity.type
_entity.pdbx_description
1 polymer ?
#
loop_
_entity_poly.entity_id
_entity_poly.type
_entity_poly.pdbx_seq_one_letter_code
_entity_poly.pdbx_strand_id
1 'polypeptide(L)'
;MLATLGLWDEGIRVFLQEAAQKGPQPWDMDYEERRRMTHEPRIRRQLELEDQWKNTCMEGIWKGMRHFARPMDDYKVSENRFREYLVSVGISSEFLGNKLYKVFRSEACPEVDFLRVCKAIYLGLTEVGTSFKFIQHCYKSLALSPVSEELDCATVMRAYELQRRTNAQKTASTVLELKLQQLEGVLQYFEETGETNIDIGVFRFMFFEERWRYWAGTFIKQLLEAAAKYFSFPYGVFPTIPLQWTKTTEPLSYDRHAVYDADSLLLRNFELTGGDNAVKKKKNRKGRSSSSSRKK
;
A
#
# COMPACT_ATOMS: atom_id res chain seq x y z
N MET A 1 24.43 -46.02 32.48
CA MET A 1 24.76 -45.59 31.12
C MET A 1 24.36 -44.13 30.98
N LEU A 2 25.32 -43.21 31.11
CA LEU A 2 25.15 -41.77 30.90
C LEU A 2 26.07 -41.41 29.73
N ALA A 3 25.51 -41.32 28.54
CA ALA A 3 26.26 -40.98 27.33
C ALA A 3 25.40 -40.05 26.48
N THR A 4 25.31 -38.77 26.85
CA THR A 4 24.90 -37.67 25.96
C THR A 4 25.24 -36.31 26.61
N LEU A 5 26.51 -36.09 26.94
CA LEU A 5 27.02 -34.73 27.11
C LEU A 5 28.32 -34.67 26.31
N GLY A 6 28.19 -34.23 25.05
CA GLY A 6 29.34 -33.91 24.22
C GLY A 6 30.26 -32.93 24.96
N LEU A 7 31.56 -33.06 24.72
CA LEU A 7 32.59 -32.21 25.33
C LEU A 7 32.25 -30.74 25.05
N TRP A 8 32.30 -29.91 26.08
CA TRP A 8 31.98 -28.47 26.03
C TRP A 8 32.68 -27.73 24.87
N ASP A 9 33.89 -28.17 24.50
CA ASP A 9 34.66 -27.59 23.40
C ASP A 9 34.05 -27.85 22.02
N GLU A 10 33.40 -29.00 21.81
CA GLU A 10 32.64 -29.30 20.58
C GLU A 10 31.39 -28.40 20.52
N GLY A 11 30.68 -28.26 21.64
CA GLY A 11 29.48 -27.43 21.74
C GLY A 11 29.74 -25.94 21.49
N ILE A 12 30.87 -25.41 21.98
CA ILE A 12 31.26 -24.01 21.76
C ILE A 12 31.67 -23.79 20.30
N ARG A 13 32.40 -24.72 19.67
CA ARG A 13 32.78 -24.59 18.25
C ARG A 13 31.58 -24.63 17.32
N VAL A 14 30.62 -25.52 17.59
CA VAL A 14 29.35 -25.59 16.86
C VAL A 14 28.53 -24.32 17.07
N PHE A 15 28.39 -23.85 18.32
CA PHE A 15 27.72 -22.58 18.62
C PHE A 15 28.38 -21.38 17.91
N LEU A 16 29.71 -21.30 17.89
CA LEU A 16 30.44 -20.22 17.22
C LEU A 16 30.36 -20.31 15.69
N GLN A 17 30.36 -21.52 15.12
CA GLN A 17 30.13 -21.73 13.67
C GLN A 17 28.69 -21.37 13.28
N GLU A 18 27.71 -21.78 14.08
CA GLU A 18 26.30 -21.42 13.87
C GLU A 18 26.08 -19.92 14.07
N ALA A 19 26.72 -19.30 15.07
CA ALA A 19 26.69 -17.85 15.29
C ALA A 19 27.38 -17.08 14.16
N ALA A 20 28.43 -17.63 13.55
CA ALA A 20 29.09 -17.05 12.38
C ALA A 20 28.27 -17.19 11.09
N GLN A 21 27.31 -18.13 11.04
CA GLN A 21 26.35 -18.32 9.96
C GLN A 21 25.03 -17.58 10.17
N LYS A 22 24.82 -16.89 11.31
CA LYS A 22 23.58 -16.17 11.56
C LYS A 22 23.40 -15.07 10.51
N GLY A 23 22.21 -15.05 9.92
CA GLY A 23 21.75 -14.00 9.02
C GLY A 23 21.85 -12.61 9.65
N PRO A 24 21.41 -11.55 8.92
CA PRO A 24 21.48 -10.19 9.42
C PRO A 24 20.88 -10.10 10.82
N GLN A 25 21.61 -9.48 11.75
CA GLN A 25 21.13 -9.34 13.11
C GLN A 25 19.88 -8.46 13.12
N PRO A 26 18.93 -8.67 14.03
CA PRO A 26 17.67 -7.95 14.00
C PRO A 26 17.86 -6.43 14.00
N TRP A 27 18.79 -5.88 14.79
CA TRP A 27 19.09 -4.44 14.83
C TRP A 27 19.66 -3.86 13.52
N ASP A 28 20.21 -4.69 12.63
CA ASP A 28 20.75 -4.29 11.33
C ASP A 28 19.67 -4.26 10.22
N MET A 29 18.56 -4.96 10.48
CA MET A 29 17.41 -5.07 9.59
C MET A 29 16.43 -3.92 9.76
N ASP A 30 15.81 -3.52 8.65
CA ASP A 30 14.70 -2.59 8.66
C ASP A 30 13.40 -3.24 9.19
N TYR A 31 12.38 -2.41 9.41
CA TYR A 31 11.11 -2.85 9.98
C TYR A 31 10.39 -3.90 9.12
N GLU A 32 10.40 -3.76 7.80
CA GLU A 32 9.71 -4.69 6.90
C GLU A 32 10.44 -6.03 6.81
N GLU A 33 11.77 -5.98 6.74
CA GLU A 33 12.64 -7.15 6.80
C GLU A 33 12.39 -7.93 8.09
N ARG A 34 12.30 -7.24 9.24
CA ARG A 34 12.00 -7.89 10.53
C ARG A 34 10.60 -8.49 10.56
N ARG A 35 9.59 -7.80 10.04
CA ARG A 35 8.23 -8.37 9.94
C ARG A 35 8.24 -9.66 9.13
N ARG A 36 9.00 -9.73 8.04
CA ARG A 36 9.09 -10.92 7.18
C ARG A 36 9.81 -12.09 7.84
N MET A 37 10.73 -11.84 8.76
CA MET A 37 11.47 -12.89 9.48
C MET A 37 10.84 -13.30 10.82
N THR A 38 9.85 -12.56 11.31
CA THR A 38 9.24 -12.85 12.61
C THR A 38 8.47 -14.17 12.65
N HIS A 39 8.47 -14.78 13.83
CA HIS A 39 7.64 -15.94 14.16
C HIS A 39 6.31 -15.54 14.82
N GLU A 40 6.07 -14.24 15.07
CA GLU A 40 4.84 -13.73 15.70
C GLU A 40 3.60 -14.04 14.84
N PRO A 41 2.62 -14.82 15.35
CA PRO A 41 1.43 -15.21 14.58
C PRO A 41 0.60 -14.04 14.06
N ARG A 42 0.50 -12.94 14.83
CA ARG A 42 -0.21 -11.72 14.42
C ARG A 42 0.40 -11.13 13.15
N ILE A 43 1.72 -10.91 13.15
CA ILE A 43 2.42 -10.31 12.01
C ILE A 43 2.40 -11.24 10.80
N ARG A 44 2.55 -12.56 10.99
CA ARG A 44 2.43 -13.53 9.91
C ARG A 44 1.07 -13.45 9.21
N ARG A 45 -0.02 -13.41 9.99
CA ARG A 45 -1.37 -13.26 9.43
C ARG A 45 -1.58 -11.92 8.72
N GLN A 46 -1.01 -10.83 9.26
CA GLN A 46 -1.04 -9.54 8.58
C GLN A 46 -0.30 -9.61 7.24
N LEU A 47 0.87 -10.22 7.20
CA LEU A 47 1.65 -10.41 5.97
C LEU A 47 0.92 -11.29 4.96
N GLU A 48 0.25 -12.36 5.40
CA GLU A 48 -0.58 -13.21 4.54
C GLU A 48 -1.72 -12.42 3.85
N LEU A 49 -2.31 -11.44 4.55
CA LEU A 49 -3.33 -10.56 3.98
C LEU A 49 -2.72 -9.50 3.05
N GLU A 50 -1.57 -8.91 3.42
CA GLU A 50 -0.86 -7.94 2.57
C GLU A 50 -0.34 -8.58 1.28
N ASP A 51 0.13 -9.83 1.37
CA ASP A 51 0.71 -10.57 0.26
C ASP A 51 -0.33 -10.96 -0.80
N GLN A 52 -1.62 -10.98 -0.46
CA GLN A 52 -2.70 -11.16 -1.44
C GLN A 52 -2.79 -10.00 -2.45
N TRP A 53 -2.21 -8.84 -2.13
CA TRP A 53 -2.19 -7.70 -3.05
C TRP A 53 -0.99 -7.71 -4.00
N LYS A 54 0.04 -8.51 -3.72
CA LYS A 54 1.23 -8.60 -4.57
C LYS A 54 0.85 -9.07 -5.97
N ASN A 55 1.43 -8.42 -6.97
CA ASN A 55 1.21 -8.71 -8.39
C ASN A 55 -0.26 -8.53 -8.82
N THR A 56 -1.04 -7.72 -8.09
CA THR A 56 -2.42 -7.34 -8.46
C THR A 56 -2.53 -5.83 -8.63
N CYS A 57 -3.60 -5.38 -9.31
CA CYS A 57 -3.91 -3.95 -9.45
C CYS A 57 -4.12 -3.22 -8.11
N MET A 58 -4.33 -3.95 -7.02
CA MET A 58 -4.47 -3.39 -5.68
C MET A 58 -3.14 -3.06 -5.01
N GLU A 59 -2.01 -3.51 -5.54
CA GLU A 59 -0.71 -3.32 -4.89
C GLU A 59 -0.35 -1.85 -4.71
N GLY A 60 -0.53 -1.04 -5.76
CA GLY A 60 -0.32 0.41 -5.69
C GLY A 60 -1.29 1.11 -4.73
N ILE A 61 -2.55 0.68 -4.73
CA ILE A 61 -3.60 1.21 -3.84
C ILE A 61 -3.26 0.90 -2.38
N TRP A 62 -2.93 -0.35 -2.10
CA TRP A 62 -2.58 -0.82 -0.76
C TRP A 62 -1.35 -0.10 -0.23
N LYS A 63 -0.31 0.07 -1.06
CA LYS A 63 0.90 0.81 -0.68
C LYS A 63 0.59 2.26 -0.23
N GLY A 64 -0.34 2.94 -0.91
CA GLY A 64 -0.80 4.28 -0.51
C GLY A 64 -1.60 4.27 0.79
N MET A 65 -2.55 3.33 0.92
CA MET A 65 -3.39 3.18 2.11
C MET A 65 -2.58 2.84 3.37
N ARG A 66 -1.57 1.97 3.24
CA ARG A 66 -0.69 1.50 4.30
C ARG A 66 0.12 2.61 4.98
N HIS A 67 0.31 3.75 4.30
CA HIS A 67 0.96 4.91 4.92
C HIS A 67 0.08 5.54 6.02
N PHE A 68 -1.24 5.43 5.90
CA PHE A 68 -2.22 5.96 6.86
C PHE A 68 -2.66 4.92 7.88
N ALA A 69 -2.80 3.67 7.45
CA ALA A 69 -3.26 2.57 8.26
C ALA A 69 -2.07 1.71 8.70
N ARG A 70 -1.69 1.82 9.98
CA ARG A 70 -0.50 1.14 10.50
C ARG A 70 -0.82 -0.31 10.92
N PRO A 71 0.16 -1.23 10.82
CA PRO A 71 0.00 -2.60 11.29
C PRO A 71 -0.32 -2.75 12.78
N MET A 72 0.03 -1.77 13.63
CA MET A 72 -0.30 -1.81 15.06
C MET A 72 -1.80 -1.81 15.30
N ASP A 73 -2.51 -0.95 14.58
CA ASP A 73 -3.95 -0.75 14.75
C ASP A 73 -4.73 -1.73 13.85
N ASP A 74 -4.09 -2.82 13.42
CA ASP A 74 -4.60 -3.79 12.45
C ASP A 74 -5.18 -3.12 11.19
N TYR A 75 -4.53 -2.04 10.75
CA TYR A 75 -4.92 -1.23 9.60
C TYR A 75 -6.30 -0.55 9.73
N LYS A 76 -6.80 -0.43 10.96
CA LYS A 76 -7.99 0.36 11.27
C LYS A 76 -7.59 1.81 11.53
N VAL A 77 -8.45 2.71 11.08
CA VAL A 77 -8.25 4.14 11.30
C VAL A 77 -9.53 4.79 11.82
N SER A 78 -9.34 5.83 12.62
CA SER A 78 -10.45 6.70 13.05
C SER A 78 -11.04 7.47 11.88
N GLU A 79 -12.25 7.99 12.07
CA GLU A 79 -12.92 8.84 11.08
C GLU A 79 -12.06 10.02 10.61
N ASN A 80 -11.35 10.68 11.54
CA ASN A 80 -10.49 11.82 11.21
C ASN A 80 -9.34 11.41 10.30
N ARG A 81 -8.66 10.30 10.63
CA ARG A 81 -7.58 9.75 9.79
C ARG A 81 -8.08 9.28 8.44
N PHE A 82 -9.27 8.70 8.38
CA PHE A 82 -9.90 8.35 7.11
C PHE A 82 -10.18 9.60 6.25
N ARG A 83 -10.68 10.69 6.84
CA ARG A 83 -10.90 11.96 6.13
C ARG A 83 -9.59 12.58 5.64
N GLU A 84 -8.52 12.55 6.44
CA GLU A 84 -7.18 12.96 6.01
C GLU A 84 -6.70 12.16 4.79
N TYR A 85 -6.91 10.84 4.80
CA TYR A 85 -6.62 9.99 3.66
C TYR A 85 -7.43 10.41 2.42
N LEU A 86 -8.74 10.62 2.56
CA LEU A 86 -9.62 11.06 1.46
C LEU A 86 -9.14 12.39 0.85
N VAL A 87 -8.73 13.36 1.68
CA VAL A 87 -8.17 14.62 1.20
C VAL A 87 -6.86 14.39 0.46
N SER A 88 -5.98 13.52 0.96
CA SER A 88 -4.69 13.22 0.29
C SER A 88 -4.87 12.60 -1.10
N VAL A 89 -5.94 11.84 -1.34
CA VAL A 89 -6.29 11.30 -2.66
C VAL A 89 -7.18 12.24 -3.50
N GLY A 90 -7.47 13.45 -3.02
CA GLY A 90 -8.19 14.48 -3.77
C GLY A 90 -9.71 14.49 -3.64
N ILE A 91 -10.24 13.90 -2.57
CA ILE A 91 -11.65 13.97 -2.18
C ILE A 91 -11.77 15.01 -1.06
N SER A 92 -12.06 16.25 -1.45
CA SER A 92 -12.29 17.37 -0.52
C SER A 92 -13.78 17.66 -0.26
N SER A 93 -14.68 17.00 -0.98
CA SER A 93 -16.12 17.16 -0.78
C SER A 93 -16.57 16.52 0.52
N GLU A 94 -17.10 17.32 1.44
CA GLU A 94 -17.63 16.84 2.73
C GLU A 94 -18.77 15.83 2.53
N PHE A 95 -19.67 16.10 1.59
CA PHE A 95 -20.77 15.19 1.25
C PHE A 95 -20.26 13.82 0.80
N LEU A 96 -19.30 13.79 -0.13
CA LEU A 96 -18.71 12.54 -0.61
C LEU A 96 -17.92 11.83 0.51
N GLY A 97 -17.17 12.57 1.31
CA GLY A 97 -16.45 12.03 2.46
C GLY A 97 -17.38 11.37 3.49
N ASN A 98 -18.48 12.04 3.83
CA ASN A 98 -19.51 11.49 4.73
C ASN A 98 -20.14 10.21 4.16
N LYS A 99 -20.38 10.19 2.84
CA LYS A 99 -20.93 9.01 2.16
C LYS A 99 -19.95 7.84 2.19
N LEU A 100 -18.69 8.08 1.84
CA LEU A 100 -17.63 7.07 1.85
C LEU A 100 -17.42 6.48 3.24
N TYR A 101 -17.39 7.33 4.26
CA TYR A 101 -17.27 6.87 5.63
C TYR A 101 -18.44 5.97 6.03
N LYS A 102 -19.68 6.34 5.69
CA LYS A 102 -20.85 5.50 5.93
C LYS A 102 -20.80 4.17 5.17
N VAL A 103 -20.23 4.15 3.97
CA VAL A 103 -20.10 2.94 3.14
C VAL A 103 -19.08 1.95 3.74
N PHE A 104 -17.95 2.45 4.24
CA PHE A 104 -16.83 1.59 4.64
C PHE A 104 -16.73 1.33 6.14
N ARG A 105 -17.35 2.15 6.99
CA ARG A 105 -17.42 1.87 8.42
C ARG A 105 -18.14 0.54 8.68
N SER A 106 -17.72 -0.19 9.70
CA SER A 106 -18.46 -1.35 10.18
C SER A 106 -19.63 -0.90 11.05
N GLU A 107 -20.73 -1.65 11.09
CA GLU A 107 -21.79 -1.39 12.08
C GLU A 107 -21.31 -1.68 13.51
N ALA A 108 -20.43 -2.66 13.66
CA ALA A 108 -19.89 -3.09 14.95
C ALA A 108 -18.76 -2.20 15.49
N CYS A 109 -18.16 -1.35 14.64
CA CYS A 109 -16.99 -0.55 15.02
C CYS A 109 -16.98 0.77 14.22
N PRO A 110 -16.83 1.93 14.87
CA PRO A 110 -16.80 3.23 14.18
C PRO A 110 -15.55 3.44 13.32
N GLU A 111 -14.56 2.55 13.41
CA GLU A 111 -13.32 2.63 12.64
C GLU A 111 -13.50 2.10 11.21
N VAL A 112 -12.62 2.56 10.32
CA VAL A 112 -12.53 2.07 8.94
C VAL A 112 -11.32 1.15 8.82
N ASP A 113 -11.56 -0.10 8.45
CA ASP A 113 -10.52 -1.10 8.17
C ASP A 113 -10.05 -0.97 6.71
N PHE A 114 -8.80 -0.57 6.50
CA PHE A 114 -8.27 -0.34 5.15
C PHE A 114 -8.04 -1.62 4.35
N LEU A 115 -7.78 -2.76 5.00
CA LEU A 115 -7.74 -4.06 4.32
C LEU A 115 -9.13 -4.42 3.79
N ARG A 116 -10.17 -4.18 4.60
CA ARG A 116 -11.56 -4.37 4.20
C ARG A 116 -11.95 -3.44 3.05
N VAL A 117 -11.52 -2.18 3.08
CA VAL A 117 -11.72 -1.22 1.99
C VAL A 117 -11.05 -1.72 0.70
N CYS A 118 -9.77 -2.10 0.75
CA CYS A 118 -9.07 -2.68 -0.40
C CYS A 118 -9.81 -3.90 -0.96
N LYS A 119 -10.27 -4.80 -0.09
CA LYS A 119 -11.01 -5.99 -0.52
C LYS A 119 -12.35 -5.63 -1.16
N ALA A 120 -13.09 -4.68 -0.62
CA ALA A 120 -14.33 -4.20 -1.20
C ALA A 120 -14.11 -3.62 -2.61
N ILE A 121 -13.08 -2.77 -2.77
CA ILE A 121 -12.74 -2.16 -4.06
C ILE A 121 -12.32 -3.25 -5.06
N TYR A 122 -11.50 -4.21 -4.64
CA TYR A 122 -11.10 -5.33 -5.49
C TYR A 122 -12.29 -6.17 -5.97
N LEU A 123 -13.25 -6.46 -5.08
CA LEU A 123 -14.50 -7.15 -5.45
C LEU A 123 -15.30 -6.29 -6.44
N GLY A 124 -15.43 -4.99 -6.20
CA GLY A 124 -16.07 -4.07 -7.16
C GLY A 124 -15.40 -4.03 -8.53
N LEU A 125 -14.09 -4.29 -8.60
CA LEU A 125 -13.31 -4.35 -9.83
C LEU A 125 -13.37 -5.69 -10.55
N THR A 126 -13.68 -6.78 -9.86
CA THR A 126 -13.58 -8.15 -10.40
C THR A 126 -14.91 -8.86 -10.53
N GLU A 127 -15.93 -8.48 -9.76
CA GLU A 127 -17.27 -9.05 -9.86
C GLU A 127 -17.97 -8.63 -11.15
N VAL A 128 -18.62 -9.60 -11.81
CA VAL A 128 -19.24 -9.41 -13.15
C VAL A 128 -20.26 -8.26 -13.17
N GLY A 129 -21.01 -8.05 -12.09
CA GLY A 129 -22.08 -7.03 -12.03
C GLY A 129 -21.60 -5.59 -11.80
N THR A 130 -20.38 -5.40 -11.31
CA THR A 130 -19.84 -4.10 -10.85
C THR A 130 -18.55 -3.70 -11.56
N SER A 131 -17.73 -4.67 -11.97
CA SER A 131 -16.42 -4.48 -12.61
C SER A 131 -16.43 -3.45 -13.73
N PHE A 132 -17.32 -3.63 -14.72
CA PHE A 132 -17.39 -2.71 -15.85
C PHE A 132 -17.73 -1.28 -15.41
N LYS A 133 -18.58 -1.09 -14.41
CA LYS A 133 -18.98 0.23 -13.92
C LYS A 133 -17.83 0.95 -13.20
N PHE A 134 -17.00 0.20 -12.47
CA PHE A 134 -15.80 0.73 -11.83
C PHE A 134 -14.76 1.15 -12.87
N ILE A 135 -14.44 0.24 -13.80
CA ILE A 135 -13.48 0.49 -14.88
C ILE A 135 -13.94 1.65 -15.76
N GLN A 136 -15.23 1.70 -16.12
CA GLN A 136 -15.80 2.80 -16.89
C GLN A 136 -15.69 4.14 -16.15
N HIS A 137 -15.82 4.17 -14.82
CA HIS A 137 -15.65 5.39 -14.03
C HIS A 137 -14.20 5.89 -14.09
N CYS A 138 -13.23 4.99 -13.98
CA CYS A 138 -11.81 5.31 -14.14
C CYS A 138 -11.50 5.79 -15.56
N TYR A 139 -11.97 5.07 -16.58
CA TYR A 139 -11.77 5.41 -17.99
C TYR A 139 -12.37 6.77 -18.34
N LYS A 140 -13.61 7.05 -17.92
CA LYS A 140 -14.25 8.36 -18.14
C LYS A 140 -13.54 9.52 -17.46
N SER A 141 -12.77 9.27 -16.40
CA SER A 141 -11.95 10.32 -15.79
C SER A 141 -10.76 10.73 -16.67
N LEU A 142 -10.35 9.86 -17.60
CA LEU A 142 -9.38 10.14 -18.65
C LEU A 142 -10.03 10.69 -19.91
N ALA A 143 -11.34 10.48 -20.12
CA ALA A 143 -12.03 10.92 -21.33
C ALA A 143 -11.99 12.45 -21.43
N LEU A 144 -11.18 12.93 -22.39
CA LEU A 144 -10.89 14.35 -22.62
C LEU A 144 -11.82 15.00 -23.65
N SER A 145 -12.70 14.21 -24.28
CA SER A 145 -13.68 14.69 -25.26
C SER A 145 -15.02 14.00 -25.06
N PRO A 146 -16.16 14.74 -25.10
CA PRO A 146 -17.50 14.15 -25.06
C PRO A 146 -17.90 13.47 -26.39
N VAL A 147 -17.08 13.58 -27.44
CA VAL A 147 -17.43 13.18 -28.81
C VAL A 147 -16.85 11.82 -29.21
N SER A 148 -15.79 11.37 -28.53
CA SER A 148 -15.11 10.10 -28.83
C SER A 148 -15.19 9.16 -27.62
N GLU A 149 -15.58 7.91 -27.86
CA GLU A 149 -15.50 6.84 -26.86
C GLU A 149 -14.07 6.29 -26.70
N GLU A 150 -13.19 6.59 -27.65
CA GLU A 150 -11.76 6.23 -27.64
C GLU A 150 -10.87 7.38 -27.18
N LEU A 151 -9.78 7.03 -26.49
CA LEU A 151 -8.69 7.94 -26.13
C LEU A 151 -7.62 7.93 -27.23
N ASP A 152 -7.53 9.03 -27.96
CA ASP A 152 -6.50 9.25 -28.98
C ASP A 152 -5.20 9.82 -28.37
N CYS A 153 -4.05 9.35 -28.85
CA CYS A 153 -2.71 9.72 -28.39
C CYS A 153 -2.47 11.23 -28.46
N ALA A 154 -2.83 11.90 -29.56
CA ALA A 154 -2.64 13.35 -29.69
C ALA A 154 -3.48 14.13 -28.67
N THR A 155 -4.65 13.60 -28.31
CA THR A 155 -5.51 14.19 -27.28
C THR A 155 -4.95 14.00 -25.88
N VAL A 156 -4.44 12.81 -25.56
CA VAL A 156 -3.78 12.52 -24.28
C VAL A 156 -2.51 13.37 -24.13
N MET A 157 -1.69 13.49 -25.17
CA MET A 157 -0.48 14.33 -25.17
C MET A 157 -0.80 15.80 -24.85
N ARG A 158 -1.81 16.37 -25.52
CA ARG A 158 -2.24 17.76 -25.26
C ARG A 158 -2.71 17.96 -23.82
N ALA A 159 -3.46 17.01 -23.27
CA ALA A 159 -3.92 17.07 -21.90
C ALA A 159 -2.77 16.92 -20.89
N TYR A 160 -1.81 16.05 -21.18
CA TYR A 160 -0.62 15.87 -20.37
C TYR A 160 0.21 17.15 -20.31
N GLU A 161 0.46 17.81 -21.44
CA GLU A 161 1.16 19.09 -21.46
C GLU A 161 0.41 20.19 -20.69
N LEU A 162 -0.91 20.27 -20.83
CA LEU A 162 -1.74 21.22 -20.11
C LEU A 162 -1.67 20.99 -18.60
N GLN A 163 -1.74 19.73 -18.17
CA GLN A 163 -1.63 19.33 -16.77
C GLN A 163 -0.24 19.67 -16.22
N ARG A 164 0.83 19.35 -16.96
CA ARG A 164 2.20 19.67 -16.58
C ARG A 164 2.43 21.17 -16.38
N ARG A 165 1.89 22.02 -17.27
CA ARG A 165 1.95 23.48 -17.14
C ARG A 165 1.20 23.98 -15.90
N THR A 166 0.04 23.40 -15.61
CA THR A 166 -0.77 23.75 -14.44
C THR A 166 -0.03 23.39 -13.14
N ASN A 167 0.63 22.24 -13.09
CA ASN A 167 1.42 21.79 -11.94
C ASN A 167 2.65 22.66 -11.72
N ALA A 168 3.26 23.21 -12.78
CA ALA A 168 4.39 24.13 -12.65
C ALA A 168 3.99 25.50 -12.08
N GLN A 169 2.72 25.91 -12.26
CA GLN A 169 2.21 27.22 -11.85
C GLN A 169 1.57 27.24 -10.45
N LYS A 170 1.09 26.10 -9.96
CA LYS A 170 0.49 25.96 -8.62
C LYS A 170 1.44 25.19 -7.71
N THR A 171 1.38 25.40 -6.40
CA THR A 171 2.01 24.48 -5.44
C THR A 171 1.47 23.09 -5.73
N ALA A 172 2.36 22.15 -6.08
CA ALA A 172 1.97 20.81 -6.52
C ALA A 172 0.98 20.20 -5.52
N SER A 173 -0.26 20.02 -5.96
CA SER A 173 -1.28 19.32 -5.18
C SER A 173 -1.23 17.85 -5.59
N THR A 174 -1.30 16.94 -4.62
CA THR A 174 -1.28 15.49 -4.85
C THR A 174 -2.31 15.06 -5.91
N VAL A 175 -3.45 15.74 -5.99
CA VAL A 175 -4.50 15.50 -7.00
C VAL A 175 -3.97 15.73 -8.42
N LEU A 176 -3.22 16.82 -8.59
CA LEU A 176 -2.67 17.22 -9.85
C LEU A 176 -1.50 16.32 -10.29
N GLU A 177 -0.76 15.76 -9.33
CA GLU A 177 0.29 14.76 -9.57
C GLU A 177 -0.31 13.42 -9.98
N LEU A 178 -1.35 12.94 -9.29
CA LEU A 178 -2.05 11.70 -9.65
C LEU A 178 -2.61 11.79 -11.07
N LYS A 179 -3.22 12.92 -11.44
CA LYS A 179 -3.72 13.12 -12.81
C LYS A 179 -2.61 13.11 -13.85
N LEU A 180 -1.44 13.65 -13.52
CA LEU A 180 -0.28 13.62 -14.40
C LEU A 180 0.20 12.17 -14.61
N GLN A 181 0.38 11.41 -13.53
CA GLN A 181 0.79 10.00 -13.56
C GLN A 181 -0.20 9.11 -14.33
N GLN A 182 -1.50 9.39 -14.21
CA GLN A 182 -2.54 8.71 -14.98
C GLN A 182 -2.30 8.88 -16.49
N LEU A 183 -2.06 10.11 -16.95
CA LEU A 183 -1.82 10.44 -18.35
C LEU A 183 -0.45 9.90 -18.83
N GLU A 184 0.59 10.00 -18.01
CA GLU A 184 1.92 9.45 -18.30
C GLU A 184 1.86 7.95 -18.56
N GLY A 185 1.13 7.17 -17.76
CA GLY A 185 1.00 5.74 -17.98
C GLY A 185 0.31 5.39 -19.30
N VAL A 186 -0.69 6.18 -19.72
CA VAL A 186 -1.36 6.02 -21.02
C VAL A 186 -0.40 6.34 -22.17
N LEU A 187 0.39 7.41 -22.05
CA LEU A 187 1.40 7.77 -23.05
C LEU A 187 2.50 6.72 -23.16
N GLN A 188 2.97 6.22 -22.02
CA GLN A 188 3.96 5.14 -21.99
C GLN A 188 3.43 3.89 -22.71
N TYR A 189 2.15 3.57 -22.56
CA TYR A 189 1.56 2.46 -23.29
C TYR A 189 1.56 2.68 -24.80
N PHE A 190 1.22 3.88 -25.28
CA PHE A 190 1.33 4.21 -26.71
C PHE A 190 2.76 4.09 -27.24
N GLU A 191 3.75 4.55 -26.47
CA GLU A 191 5.17 4.44 -26.83
C GLU A 191 5.63 2.98 -26.92
N GLU A 192 5.15 2.11 -26.03
CA GLU A 192 5.56 0.71 -25.95
C GLU A 192 4.87 -0.19 -26.97
N THR A 193 3.60 0.08 -27.30
CA THR A 193 2.79 -0.75 -28.20
C THR A 193 2.72 -0.24 -29.63
N GLY A 194 3.00 1.05 -29.85
CA GLY A 194 2.79 1.72 -31.13
C GLY A 194 1.32 1.94 -31.49
N GLU A 195 0.39 1.68 -30.56
CA GLU A 195 -1.02 2.01 -30.73
C GLU A 195 -1.23 3.53 -30.74
N THR A 196 -2.28 3.99 -31.42
CA THR A 196 -2.64 5.41 -31.47
C THR A 196 -3.88 5.74 -30.66
N ASN A 197 -4.70 4.72 -30.38
CA ASN A 197 -6.00 4.86 -29.72
C ASN A 197 -6.14 3.76 -28.66
N ILE A 198 -6.80 4.06 -27.55
CA ILE A 198 -7.17 3.10 -26.50
C ILE A 198 -8.68 3.15 -26.33
N ASP A 199 -9.33 1.99 -26.37
CA ASP A 199 -10.73 1.82 -25.97
C ASP A 199 -10.83 1.35 -24.50
N ILE A 200 -12.06 1.18 -24.01
CA ILE A 200 -12.29 0.69 -22.64
C ILE A 200 -11.81 -0.75 -22.43
N GLY A 201 -11.74 -1.56 -23.49
CA GLY A 201 -11.27 -2.94 -23.43
C GLY A 201 -9.76 -3.01 -23.18
N VAL A 202 -8.99 -2.24 -23.95
CA VAL A 202 -7.54 -2.06 -23.78
C VAL A 202 -7.25 -1.41 -22.42
N PHE A 203 -7.99 -0.37 -22.04
CA PHE A 203 -7.85 0.24 -20.72
C PHE A 203 -8.08 -0.77 -19.60
N ARG A 204 -9.11 -1.63 -19.72
CA ARG A 204 -9.36 -2.71 -18.75
C ARG A 204 -8.18 -3.68 -18.70
N PHE A 205 -7.64 -4.08 -19.84
CA PHE A 205 -6.48 -4.97 -19.91
C PHE A 205 -5.28 -4.35 -19.17
N MET A 206 -4.91 -3.12 -19.52
CA MET A 206 -3.84 -2.38 -18.83
C MET A 206 -4.08 -2.31 -17.33
N PHE A 207 -5.33 -2.08 -16.89
CA PHE A 207 -5.66 -1.93 -15.48
C PHE A 207 -5.34 -3.17 -14.63
N PHE A 208 -5.40 -4.37 -15.20
CA PHE A 208 -5.16 -5.64 -14.50
C PHE A 208 -3.82 -6.30 -14.84
N GLU A 209 -3.09 -5.77 -15.82
CA GLU A 209 -1.80 -6.31 -16.22
C GLU A 209 -0.71 -6.01 -15.19
N GLU A 210 0.13 -7.00 -14.90
CA GLU A 210 1.14 -6.93 -13.83
C GLU A 210 2.12 -5.76 -14.00
N ARG A 211 2.46 -5.42 -15.24
CA ARG A 211 3.35 -4.30 -15.59
C ARG A 211 2.79 -2.95 -15.13
N TRP A 212 1.47 -2.80 -15.11
CA TRP A 212 0.76 -1.54 -14.88
C TRP A 212 0.11 -1.46 -13.49
N ARG A 213 0.33 -2.46 -12.62
CA ARG A 213 -0.29 -2.55 -11.28
C ARG A 213 -0.14 -1.30 -10.40
N TYR A 214 0.98 -0.59 -10.50
CA TYR A 214 1.20 0.64 -9.74
C TYR A 214 0.48 1.84 -10.37
N TRP A 215 0.37 1.86 -11.70
CA TRP A 215 -0.40 2.87 -12.42
C TRP A 215 -1.89 2.77 -12.09
N ALA A 216 -2.46 1.58 -11.94
CA ALA A 216 -3.84 1.39 -11.49
C ALA A 216 -4.12 2.10 -10.14
N GLY A 217 -3.12 2.18 -9.26
CA GLY A 217 -3.21 2.89 -7.98
C GLY A 217 -3.46 4.39 -8.10
N THR A 218 -3.12 5.00 -9.24
CA THR A 218 -3.37 6.43 -9.50
C THR A 218 -4.85 6.76 -9.64
N PHE A 219 -5.71 5.75 -9.88
CA PHE A 219 -7.16 5.92 -10.03
C PHE A 219 -7.94 5.77 -8.71
N ILE A 220 -7.27 5.76 -7.57
CA ILE A 220 -7.91 5.50 -6.27
C ILE A 220 -9.08 6.45 -5.97
N LYS A 221 -8.97 7.72 -6.36
CA LYS A 221 -10.08 8.67 -6.25
C LYS A 221 -11.32 8.20 -6.99
N GLN A 222 -11.16 7.82 -8.27
CA GLN A 222 -12.24 7.36 -9.13
C GLN A 222 -12.83 6.04 -8.64
N LEU A 223 -12.00 5.15 -8.07
CA LEU A 223 -12.45 3.90 -7.47
C LEU A 223 -13.30 4.15 -6.22
N LEU A 224 -12.92 5.12 -5.37
CA LEU A 224 -13.71 5.52 -4.21
C LEU A 224 -15.02 6.19 -4.65
N GLU A 225 -15.00 7.07 -5.65
CA GLU A 225 -16.21 7.65 -6.23
C GLU A 225 -17.17 6.58 -6.78
N ALA A 226 -16.63 5.58 -7.49
CA ALA A 226 -17.39 4.44 -7.97
C ALA A 226 -17.98 3.61 -6.81
N ALA A 227 -17.20 3.35 -5.75
CA ALA A 227 -17.68 2.68 -4.55
C ALA A 227 -18.81 3.46 -3.87
N ALA A 228 -18.66 4.77 -3.71
CA ALA A 228 -19.71 5.64 -3.17
C ALA A 228 -21.00 5.61 -4.01
N LYS A 229 -20.91 5.33 -5.31
CA LYS A 229 -22.06 5.23 -6.20
C LYS A 229 -22.69 3.83 -6.20
N TYR A 230 -21.87 2.77 -6.24
CA TYR A 230 -22.32 1.41 -6.54
C TYR A 230 -22.31 0.46 -5.34
N PHE A 231 -21.82 0.87 -4.17
CA PHE A 231 -21.92 0.07 -2.94
C PHE A 231 -22.99 0.57 -1.97
N SER A 232 -23.72 1.62 -2.32
CA SER A 232 -24.81 2.17 -1.50
C SER A 232 -26.14 2.15 -2.23
N PHE A 233 -27.22 1.90 -1.49
CA PHE A 233 -28.58 2.12 -1.94
C PHE A 233 -28.77 3.57 -2.46
N PRO A 234 -29.58 3.80 -3.51
CA PRO A 234 -30.43 2.84 -4.24
C PRO A 234 -29.74 2.11 -5.40
N TYR A 235 -28.54 2.53 -5.79
CA TYR A 235 -27.94 2.13 -7.08
C TYR A 235 -27.03 0.90 -6.99
N GLY A 236 -26.78 0.38 -5.80
CA GLY A 236 -25.99 -0.83 -5.64
C GLY A 236 -25.93 -1.36 -4.20
N VAL A 237 -25.12 -2.40 -4.03
CA VAL A 237 -25.05 -3.23 -2.83
C VAL A 237 -23.58 -3.38 -2.46
N PHE A 238 -23.28 -3.25 -1.16
CA PHE A 238 -21.93 -3.48 -0.67
C PHE A 238 -21.54 -4.95 -0.87
N PRO A 239 -20.35 -5.25 -1.42
CA PRO A 239 -19.97 -6.62 -1.74
C PRO A 239 -19.84 -7.48 -0.48
N THR A 240 -20.14 -8.77 -0.61
CA THR A 240 -20.00 -9.71 0.51
C THR A 240 -18.53 -10.04 0.71
N ILE A 241 -17.93 -9.48 1.76
CA ILE A 241 -16.50 -9.69 2.06
C ILE A 241 -16.32 -11.02 2.80
N PRO A 242 -15.42 -11.92 2.33
CA PRO A 242 -15.20 -13.20 3.00
C PRO A 242 -14.73 -13.03 4.45
N LEU A 243 -15.21 -13.91 5.33
CA LEU A 243 -14.98 -13.78 6.78
C LEU A 243 -13.50 -13.74 7.19
N GLN A 244 -12.59 -14.31 6.40
CA GLN A 244 -11.15 -14.21 6.70
C GLN A 244 -10.63 -12.76 6.74
N TRP A 245 -11.30 -11.85 6.02
CA TRP A 245 -11.04 -10.41 5.96
C TRP A 245 -11.83 -9.60 6.99
N THR A 246 -12.88 -10.19 7.58
CA THR A 246 -13.74 -9.52 8.57
C THR A 246 -13.59 -10.06 9.98
N LYS A 247 -13.00 -11.25 10.14
CA LYS A 247 -12.52 -11.74 11.43
C LYS A 247 -11.52 -10.71 11.88
N THR A 248 -12.02 -9.80 12.71
CA THR A 248 -11.24 -9.14 13.74
C THR A 248 -10.13 -10.10 14.10
N THR A 249 -8.90 -9.67 13.86
CA THR A 249 -7.87 -9.87 14.85
C THR A 249 -8.56 -9.63 16.20
N GLU A 250 -9.10 -10.69 16.82
CA GLU A 250 -8.83 -10.82 18.24
C GLU A 250 -7.32 -10.64 18.27
N PRO A 251 -6.81 -9.54 18.85
CA PRO A 251 -5.38 -9.47 19.08
C PRO A 251 -5.13 -10.76 19.85
N LEU A 252 -4.44 -11.73 19.23
CA LEU A 252 -3.99 -12.91 19.95
C LEU A 252 -3.33 -12.32 21.19
N SER A 253 -3.97 -12.51 22.34
CA SER A 253 -3.67 -11.75 23.53
C SER A 253 -2.18 -11.85 23.72
N TYR A 254 -1.49 -10.71 23.78
CA TYR A 254 -0.05 -10.71 23.97
C TYR A 254 0.24 -11.48 25.25
N ASP A 255 0.73 -12.71 25.08
CA ASP A 255 1.08 -13.54 26.20
C ASP A 255 2.46 -13.08 26.66
N ARG A 256 2.47 -12.39 27.80
CA ARG A 256 3.70 -11.94 28.48
C ARG A 256 4.62 -13.10 28.87
N HIS A 257 4.09 -14.32 28.89
CA HIS A 257 4.77 -15.55 29.27
C HIS A 257 5.15 -16.41 28.06
N ALA A 258 4.55 -16.16 26.90
CA ALA A 258 5.06 -16.71 25.65
C ALA A 258 6.33 -15.93 25.29
N VAL A 259 7.47 -16.62 25.29
CA VAL A 259 8.74 -16.07 24.81
C VAL A 259 8.65 -15.90 23.29
N TYR A 260 7.93 -14.88 22.84
CA TYR A 260 8.11 -14.37 21.50
C TYR A 260 9.39 -13.55 21.53
N ASP A 261 10.28 -13.90 20.62
CA ASP A 261 11.66 -13.43 20.47
C ASP A 261 11.85 -11.92 20.77
N ALA A 262 13.04 -11.50 21.18
CA ALA A 262 13.41 -10.10 21.38
C ALA A 262 12.99 -9.20 20.20
N ASP A 263 12.91 -9.79 19.00
CA ASP A 263 12.43 -9.18 17.78
C ASP A 263 10.97 -8.73 17.80
N SER A 264 10.09 -9.48 18.44
CA SER A 264 8.66 -9.12 18.56
C SER A 264 8.50 -7.88 19.45
N LEU A 265 9.30 -7.79 20.51
CA LEU A 265 9.37 -6.61 21.38
C LEU A 265 9.96 -5.39 20.65
N LEU A 266 11.01 -5.60 19.85
CA LEU A 266 11.59 -4.54 19.03
C LEU A 266 10.59 -4.05 17.98
N LEU A 267 9.92 -4.94 17.26
CA LEU A 267 8.89 -4.60 16.27
C LEU A 267 7.77 -3.76 16.89
N ARG A 268 7.24 -4.17 18.05
CA ARG A 268 6.23 -3.40 18.77
C ARG A 268 6.71 -2.00 19.16
N ASN A 269 7.95 -1.89 19.64
CA ASN A 269 8.52 -0.58 19.98
C ASN A 269 8.71 0.31 18.75
N PHE A 270 9.08 -0.26 17.60
CA PHE A 270 9.11 0.46 16.33
C PHE A 270 7.73 0.95 15.91
N GLU A 271 6.73 0.08 16.00
CA GLU A 271 5.34 0.43 15.72
C GLU A 271 4.84 1.56 16.65
N LEU A 272 5.13 1.47 17.97
CA LEU A 272 4.66 2.42 19.00
C LEU A 272 5.30 3.80 18.83
N THR A 273 6.57 3.82 18.44
CA THR A 273 7.32 5.06 18.23
C THR A 273 7.03 5.69 16.88
N GLY A 274 6.35 4.98 15.96
CA GLY A 274 5.94 5.49 14.66
C GLY A 274 7.10 5.94 13.77
N GLY A 275 8.32 5.43 14.03
CA GLY A 275 9.52 5.87 13.37
C GLY A 275 9.64 5.31 11.95
N ASP A 276 9.40 6.16 10.95
CA ASP A 276 9.72 5.85 9.55
C ASP A 276 11.22 5.58 9.38
N ASN A 277 11.55 4.45 8.76
CA ASN A 277 12.93 3.99 8.54
C ASN A 277 13.74 4.79 7.51
N ALA A 278 13.26 5.93 7.03
CA ALA A 278 13.97 6.69 6.01
C ALA A 278 15.16 7.51 6.55
N VAL A 279 15.32 7.71 7.86
CA VAL A 279 16.23 8.78 8.37
C VAL A 279 17.50 8.27 9.06
N LYS A 280 17.64 6.99 9.43
CA LYS A 280 18.77 6.56 10.28
C LYS A 280 19.97 5.91 9.61
N LYS A 281 19.98 5.69 8.28
CA LYS A 281 21.17 5.18 7.55
C LYS A 281 21.97 6.28 6.82
N LYS A 282 22.18 7.45 7.41
CA LYS A 282 23.23 8.42 6.96
C LYS A 282 23.76 9.29 8.10
N LYS A 283 24.42 8.70 9.09
CA LYS A 283 25.40 9.42 9.94
C LYS A 283 26.21 8.41 10.76
N ASN A 284 27.33 7.96 10.19
CA ASN A 284 28.60 7.76 10.91
C ASN A 284 29.61 7.02 10.03
N ARG A 285 30.31 7.79 9.19
CA ARG A 285 31.70 7.51 8.81
C ARG A 285 32.37 8.83 8.45
N LYS A 286 32.47 9.75 9.43
CA LYS A 286 33.53 10.77 9.38
C LYS A 286 34.79 10.08 9.87
N GLY A 287 35.68 9.77 8.92
CA GLY A 287 37.01 9.28 9.20
C GLY A 287 37.73 10.26 10.14
N ARG A 288 38.30 9.71 11.21
CA ARG A 288 39.35 10.35 11.99
C ARG A 288 40.54 10.58 11.06
N SER A 289 40.68 11.77 10.49
CA SER A 289 41.98 12.25 10.01
C SER A 289 42.79 12.61 11.25
N SER A 290 43.70 11.73 11.66
CA SER A 290 44.70 12.01 12.66
C SER A 290 45.63 13.12 12.13
N SER A 291 45.55 14.30 12.73
CA SER A 291 46.58 15.31 12.64
C SER A 291 47.83 14.80 13.38
N SER A 292 48.80 14.22 12.65
CA SER A 292 50.15 14.07 13.18
C SER A 292 50.92 15.37 12.92
N SER A 293 50.97 16.23 13.93
CA SER A 293 51.96 17.29 14.02
C SER A 293 53.35 16.66 14.09
N ARG A 294 54.19 16.91 13.08
CA ARG A 294 55.64 16.74 13.21
C ARG A 294 56.30 18.11 13.10
N LYS A 295 56.84 18.53 14.24
CA LYS A 295 57.61 19.74 14.51
C LYS A 295 58.81 19.86 13.56
N LYS A 296 59.09 21.10 13.14
CA LYS A 296 60.47 21.61 13.08
C LYS A 296 60.88 22.03 14.49
#